data_AF-A0A521IID7-F1
#
_entry.id   AF-A0A521IID7-F1
#
_cell.length_a   1.000
_cell.length_b   1.000
_cell.length_c   1.000
_cell.angle_alpha   90.00
_cell.angle_beta   90.00
_cell.angle_gamma   90.00
#
_symmetry.space_group_name_H-M   'P 1'
#
loop_
_entity.id
_entity.type
_entity.pdbx_description
1 polymer ?
#
loop_
_entity_poly.entity_id
_entity_poly.type
_entity_poly.pdbx_seq_one_letter_code
_entity_poly.pdbx_strand_id
1 'polypeptide(L)'
;MKINQNGNSLPGCGSDTGLRPVASTPAGARAIERIILFARRSLRGGYECDAAWHFYVSDILEHPQFRSLNGYYHHWNTTYGHSLLVSRIAFRAGWILSRFAPLDLRSLARGSLLHDFFLYDWHAGRPPSGRLHAFEHPREALKNSNSCFPGISATERDIILKHMWPLCAALPKRLETLIVLIVDKLVAAYEVFMELSHGKDVRSSSK
;
A
#
# COMPACT_ATOMS: atom_id res chain seq x y z
N MET A 1 -53.63 -1.85 -35.38
CA MET A 1 -54.44 -1.56 -34.18
C MET A 1 -54.87 -2.90 -33.58
N LYS A 2 -54.21 -3.31 -32.48
CA LYS A 2 -54.56 -4.49 -31.67
C LYS A 2 -54.47 -4.04 -30.22
N ILE A 3 -55.54 -4.24 -29.46
CA ILE A 3 -55.72 -3.77 -28.08
C ILE A 3 -55.91 -5.02 -27.22
N ASN A 4 -55.25 -5.11 -26.06
CA ASN A 4 -55.45 -6.19 -25.10
C ASN A 4 -56.52 -5.80 -24.05
N GLN A 5 -57.03 -6.79 -23.32
CA GLN A 5 -58.26 -6.67 -22.51
C GLN A 5 -58.15 -5.87 -21.19
N ASN A 6 -57.04 -5.15 -20.95
CA ASN A 6 -56.86 -4.40 -19.70
C ASN A 6 -56.74 -2.88 -19.89
N GLY A 7 -57.08 -2.32 -21.06
CA GLY A 7 -57.35 -0.89 -21.20
C GLY A 7 -56.19 0.08 -20.93
N ASN A 8 -54.94 -0.40 -20.81
CA ASN A 8 -53.79 0.45 -20.53
C ASN A 8 -52.89 0.62 -21.76
N SER A 9 -52.56 1.88 -22.07
CA SER A 9 -51.66 2.32 -23.15
C SER A 9 -50.24 1.79 -22.95
N LEU A 10 -49.61 1.28 -24.02
CA LEU A 10 -48.18 0.97 -24.02
C LEU A 10 -47.35 2.26 -23.96
N PRO A 11 -46.37 2.43 -23.05
CA PRO A 11 -45.41 3.52 -23.14
C PRO A 11 -44.51 3.33 -24.35
N GLY A 12 -44.34 4.40 -25.12
CA GLY A 12 -43.53 4.44 -26.33
C GLY A 12 -42.05 4.15 -26.09
N CYS A 13 -41.43 3.65 -27.16
CA CYS A 13 -39.99 3.46 -27.31
C CYS A 13 -39.24 4.77 -27.05
N GLY A 14 -38.66 4.93 -25.86
CA GLY A 14 -37.75 6.01 -25.52
C GLY A 14 -36.31 5.58 -25.80
N SER A 15 -35.79 5.97 -26.95
CA SER A 15 -34.37 5.97 -27.26
C SER A 15 -33.70 7.14 -26.53
N ASP A 16 -33.14 6.89 -25.33
CA ASP A 16 -32.12 7.77 -24.76
C ASP A 16 -31.28 7.02 -23.70
N THR A 17 -30.36 6.15 -24.16
CA THR A 17 -29.27 5.69 -23.30
C THR A 17 -28.23 6.79 -23.21
N GLY A 18 -28.58 7.86 -22.47
CA GLY A 18 -27.63 8.84 -21.96
C GLY A 18 -26.71 8.18 -20.95
N LEU A 19 -25.76 7.37 -21.43
CA LEU A 19 -24.57 7.00 -20.69
C LEU A 19 -23.84 8.31 -20.35
N ARG A 20 -24.06 8.78 -19.12
CA ARG A 20 -23.29 9.90 -18.56
C ARG A 20 -21.81 9.55 -18.75
N PRO A 21 -20.99 10.45 -19.32
CA PRO A 21 -19.57 10.20 -19.44
C PRO A 21 -19.02 9.98 -18.03
N VAL A 22 -18.50 8.77 -17.79
CA VAL A 22 -17.74 8.43 -16.59
C VAL A 22 -16.70 9.52 -16.41
N ALA A 23 -16.72 10.17 -15.24
CA ALA A 23 -15.85 11.30 -14.95
C ALA A 23 -14.41 10.95 -15.33
N SER A 24 -13.82 11.72 -16.25
CA SER A 24 -12.49 11.42 -16.76
C SER A 24 -11.49 11.48 -15.63
N THR A 25 -10.69 10.42 -15.47
CA THR A 25 -9.69 10.31 -14.42
C THR A 25 -8.71 11.48 -14.54
N PRO A 26 -8.40 12.22 -13.44
CA PRO A 26 -7.46 13.32 -13.47
C PRO A 26 -6.13 12.89 -14.10
N ALA A 27 -5.47 13.76 -14.86
CA ALA A 27 -4.25 13.40 -15.60
C ALA A 27 -3.13 12.82 -14.71
N GLY A 28 -3.00 13.32 -13.48
CA GLY A 28 -2.04 12.79 -12.48
C GLY A 28 -2.37 11.37 -12.01
N ALA A 29 -3.65 11.02 -11.93
CA ALA A 29 -4.10 9.68 -11.58
C ALA A 29 -3.70 8.64 -12.63
N ARG A 30 -3.87 9.01 -13.92
CA ARG A 30 -3.48 8.16 -15.05
C ARG A 30 -1.97 7.93 -15.09
N ALA A 31 -1.16 8.87 -14.60
CA ALA A 31 0.29 8.68 -14.50
C ALA A 31 0.67 7.67 -13.39
N ILE A 32 0.10 7.81 -12.20
CA ILE A 32 0.35 6.89 -11.07
C ILE A 32 -0.18 5.49 -11.39
N GLU A 33 -1.40 5.39 -11.94
CA GLU A 33 -1.99 4.13 -12.35
C GLU A 33 -1.15 3.44 -13.42
N ARG A 34 -0.59 4.19 -14.38
CA ARG A 34 0.35 3.65 -15.37
C ARG A 34 1.68 3.25 -14.77
N ILE A 35 2.21 3.97 -13.76
CA ILE A 35 3.42 3.56 -13.03
C ILE A 35 3.16 2.27 -12.24
N ILE A 36 1.98 2.10 -11.64
CA ILE A 36 1.61 0.91 -10.88
C ILE A 36 1.29 -0.26 -11.80
N LEU A 37 0.59 -0.04 -12.91
CA LEU A 37 0.37 -1.04 -13.94
C LEU A 37 1.70 -1.43 -14.59
N PHE A 38 2.59 -0.48 -14.84
CA PHE A 38 3.94 -0.73 -15.29
C PHE A 38 4.74 -1.49 -14.24
N ALA A 39 4.68 -1.12 -12.96
CA ALA A 39 5.31 -1.86 -11.88
C ALA A 39 4.72 -3.28 -11.82
N ARG A 40 3.40 -3.47 -11.86
CA ARG A 40 2.77 -4.79 -11.93
C ARG A 40 3.20 -5.60 -13.15
N ARG A 41 3.35 -4.96 -14.32
CA ARG A 41 3.63 -5.63 -15.60
C ARG A 41 5.12 -5.91 -15.80
N SER A 42 5.98 -5.00 -15.37
CA SER A 42 7.45 -5.01 -15.48
C SER A 42 8.11 -5.68 -14.28
N LEU A 43 7.48 -5.64 -13.09
CA LEU A 43 7.81 -6.47 -11.93
C LEU A 43 7.05 -7.81 -11.97
N ARG A 44 6.85 -8.41 -13.14
CA ARG A 44 6.51 -9.84 -13.22
C ARG A 44 7.73 -10.64 -12.79
N GLY A 45 8.00 -10.63 -11.48
CA GLY A 45 8.70 -11.73 -10.85
C GLY A 45 7.86 -12.96 -11.10
N GLY A 46 8.45 -13.97 -11.72
CA GLY A 46 7.80 -15.28 -11.83
C GLY A 46 7.48 -15.82 -10.44
N TYR A 47 6.77 -16.94 -10.41
CA TYR A 47 6.45 -17.70 -9.19
C TYR A 47 7.63 -17.78 -8.20
N GLU A 48 8.85 -17.94 -8.71
CA GLU A 48 10.10 -17.98 -7.92
C GLU A 48 10.34 -16.73 -7.06
N CYS A 49 10.10 -15.54 -7.61
CA CYS A 49 10.30 -14.29 -6.88
C CYS A 49 9.30 -14.16 -5.73
N ASP A 50 8.04 -14.54 -5.99
CA ASP A 50 6.98 -14.52 -4.98
C ASP A 50 7.20 -15.58 -3.91
N ALA A 51 7.67 -16.77 -4.30
CA ALA A 51 8.03 -17.84 -3.38
C ALA A 51 9.23 -17.46 -2.50
N ALA A 52 10.27 -16.85 -3.09
CA ALA A 52 11.44 -16.37 -2.35
C ALA A 52 11.06 -15.25 -1.37
N TRP A 53 10.22 -14.30 -1.80
CA TRP A 53 9.69 -13.28 -0.91
C TRP A 53 8.98 -13.91 0.28
N HIS A 54 8.02 -14.81 0.01
CA HIS A 54 7.22 -15.48 1.04
C HIS A 54 8.11 -16.28 2.01
N PHE A 55 9.10 -17.00 1.49
CA PHE A 55 10.08 -17.73 2.31
C PHE A 55 10.81 -16.82 3.31
N TYR A 56 11.16 -15.59 2.93
CA TYR A 56 11.87 -14.67 3.83
C TYR A 56 11.01 -14.04 4.92
N VAL A 57 9.68 -14.05 4.76
CA VAL A 57 8.76 -13.29 5.63
C VAL A 57 7.66 -14.12 6.26
N SER A 58 7.58 -15.42 5.98
CA SER A 58 6.48 -16.27 6.45
C SER A 58 6.34 -16.25 7.98
N ASP A 59 7.46 -16.23 8.71
CA ASP A 59 7.49 -16.07 10.17
C ASP A 59 6.84 -14.76 10.64
N ILE A 60 7.04 -13.66 9.90
CA ILE A 60 6.42 -12.36 10.21
C ILE A 60 4.92 -12.41 9.88
N LEU A 61 4.54 -12.96 8.72
CA LEU A 61 3.14 -13.07 8.28
C LEU A 61 2.29 -13.96 9.21
N GLU A 62 2.92 -14.95 9.84
CA GLU A 62 2.28 -15.86 10.80
C GLU A 62 2.22 -15.28 12.22
N HIS A 63 3.02 -14.26 12.51
CA HIS A 63 3.11 -13.70 13.85
C HIS A 63 1.81 -12.98 14.28
N PRO A 64 1.20 -13.32 15.43
CA PRO A 64 -0.08 -12.75 15.85
C PRO A 64 -0.07 -11.22 15.97
N GLN A 65 1.01 -10.65 16.53
CA GLN A 65 1.11 -9.20 16.65
C GLN A 65 1.19 -8.52 15.28
N PHE A 66 1.88 -9.11 14.29
CA PHE A 66 1.91 -8.54 12.95
C PHE A 66 0.53 -8.62 12.29
N ARG A 67 -0.18 -9.75 12.43
CA ARG A 67 -1.56 -9.91 11.94
C ARG A 67 -2.54 -8.92 12.57
N SER A 68 -2.30 -8.47 13.80
CA SER A 68 -3.14 -7.47 14.47
C SER A 68 -3.17 -6.12 13.75
N LEU A 69 -2.20 -5.85 12.85
CA LEU A 69 -2.20 -4.67 11.99
C LEU A 69 -3.42 -4.58 11.05
N ASN A 70 -4.17 -5.66 10.87
CA ASN A 70 -5.45 -5.62 10.15
C ASN A 70 -6.52 -4.79 10.87
N GLY A 71 -6.34 -4.50 12.16
CA GLY A 71 -7.25 -3.67 12.94
C GLY A 71 -6.96 -2.17 12.89
N TYR A 72 -5.83 -1.74 12.29
CA TYR A 72 -5.44 -0.33 12.21
C TYR A 72 -5.51 0.13 10.77
N TYR A 73 -6.17 1.26 10.51
CA TYR A 73 -6.28 1.84 9.17
C TYR A 73 -5.16 2.86 8.95
N HIS A 74 -4.53 2.78 7.77
CA HIS A 74 -3.48 3.73 7.36
C HIS A 74 -4.02 4.73 6.32
N HIS A 75 -4.97 4.31 5.47
CA HIS A 75 -5.77 5.12 4.52
C HIS A 75 -7.05 4.32 4.17
N TRP A 76 -7.39 4.16 2.89
CA TRP A 76 -8.34 3.15 2.39
C TRP A 76 -7.98 1.71 2.80
N ASN A 77 -6.72 1.45 3.17
CA ASN A 77 -6.21 0.14 3.51
C ASN A 77 -5.81 0.04 4.99
N THR A 78 -5.73 -1.19 5.51
CA THR A 78 -5.16 -1.45 6.83
C THR A 78 -3.65 -1.28 6.79
N THR A 79 -3.02 -0.98 7.92
CA THR A 79 -1.55 -0.93 8.04
C THR A 79 -0.94 -2.26 7.59
N TYR A 80 -1.60 -3.39 7.89
CA TYR A 80 -1.20 -4.70 7.37
C TYR A 80 -1.19 -4.75 5.84
N GLY A 81 -2.28 -4.32 5.21
CA GLY A 81 -2.43 -4.33 3.75
C GLY A 81 -1.41 -3.41 3.08
N HIS A 82 -1.17 -2.24 3.65
CA HIS A 82 -0.17 -1.29 3.19
C HIS A 82 1.23 -1.92 3.23
N SER A 83 1.67 -2.40 4.40
CA SER A 83 2.99 -3.01 4.58
C SER A 83 3.20 -4.23 3.70
N LEU A 84 2.16 -5.06 3.51
CA LEU A 84 2.18 -6.21 2.62
C LEU A 84 2.42 -5.80 1.16
N LEU A 85 1.70 -4.79 0.68
CA LEU A 85 1.82 -4.31 -0.70
C LEU A 85 3.18 -3.68 -0.96
N VAL A 86 3.63 -2.80 -0.05
CA VAL A 86 4.97 -2.18 -0.09
C VAL A 86 6.05 -3.25 -0.13
N SER A 87 5.99 -4.24 0.77
CA SER A 87 7.01 -5.29 0.85
C SER A 87 7.13 -6.11 -0.43
N ARG A 88 5.99 -6.50 -1.02
CA ARG A 88 5.99 -7.26 -2.28
C ARG A 88 6.54 -6.47 -3.45
N ILE A 89 6.18 -5.19 -3.58
CA ILE A 89 6.67 -4.33 -4.67
C ILE A 89 8.16 -4.04 -4.49
N ALA A 90 8.57 -3.67 -3.27
CA ALA A 90 9.97 -3.40 -2.93
C ALA A 90 10.85 -4.63 -3.17
N PHE A 91 10.40 -5.82 -2.73
CA PHE A 91 11.15 -7.04 -2.96
C PHE A 91 11.32 -7.36 -4.44
N ARG A 92 10.28 -7.22 -5.26
CA ARG A 92 10.40 -7.47 -6.70
C ARG A 92 11.31 -6.46 -7.39
N ALA A 93 11.23 -5.18 -7.01
CA ALA A 93 12.16 -4.16 -7.50
C ALA A 93 13.60 -4.51 -7.12
N GLY A 94 13.84 -4.88 -5.86
CA GLY A 94 15.14 -5.35 -5.39
C GLY A 94 15.61 -6.63 -6.08
N TRP A 95 14.72 -7.60 -6.32
CA TRP A 95 15.03 -8.84 -7.03
C TRP A 95 15.54 -8.57 -8.45
N ILE A 96 14.95 -7.59 -9.14
CA ILE A 96 15.43 -7.18 -10.47
C ILE A 96 16.78 -6.48 -10.35
N LEU A 97 16.89 -5.53 -9.41
CA LEU A 97 18.09 -4.72 -9.22
C LEU A 97 19.28 -5.53 -8.70
N SER A 98 19.04 -6.65 -8.02
CA SER A 98 20.09 -7.53 -7.48
C SER A 98 20.94 -8.18 -8.57
N ARG A 99 20.48 -8.15 -9.82
CA ARG A 99 21.26 -8.54 -11.00
C ARG A 99 22.38 -7.55 -11.35
N PHE A 100 22.30 -6.33 -10.83
CA PHE A 100 23.18 -5.22 -11.18
C PHE A 100 23.92 -4.65 -9.96
N ALA A 101 23.40 -4.86 -8.75
CA ALA A 101 24.00 -4.39 -7.50
C ALA A 101 23.82 -5.44 -6.39
N PRO A 102 24.77 -5.57 -5.45
CA PRO A 102 24.59 -6.43 -4.29
C PRO A 102 23.45 -5.86 -3.41
N LEU A 103 22.44 -6.69 -3.16
CA LEU A 103 21.30 -6.36 -2.30
C LEU A 103 21.04 -7.52 -1.34
N ASP A 104 20.81 -7.19 -0.07
CA ASP A 104 20.30 -8.13 0.92
C ASP A 104 18.78 -8.25 0.76
N LEU A 105 18.36 -9.15 -0.14
CA LEU A 105 16.95 -9.39 -0.46
C LEU A 105 16.14 -9.86 0.75
N ARG A 106 16.76 -10.60 1.68
CA ARG A 106 16.10 -11.04 2.92
C ARG A 106 15.78 -9.83 3.78
N SER A 107 16.77 -8.98 4.06
CA SER A 107 16.56 -7.76 4.85
C SER A 107 15.62 -6.78 4.16
N LEU A 108 15.66 -6.69 2.82
CA LEU A 108 14.72 -5.88 2.04
C LEU A 108 13.28 -6.38 2.24
N ALA A 109 13.02 -7.68 2.11
CA ALA A 109 11.69 -8.26 2.29
C ALA A 109 11.16 -7.99 3.70
N ARG A 110 11.97 -8.28 4.71
CA ARG A 110 11.59 -8.22 6.12
C ARG A 110 11.47 -6.78 6.61
N GLY A 111 12.46 -5.94 6.34
CA GLY A 111 12.46 -4.53 6.74
C GLY A 111 11.31 -3.75 6.09
N SER A 112 11.01 -4.03 4.82
CA SER A 112 9.85 -3.42 4.15
C SER A 112 8.51 -3.92 4.69
N LEU A 113 8.42 -5.15 5.18
CA LEU A 113 7.19 -5.64 5.79
C LEU A 113 6.95 -5.03 7.19
N LEU A 114 8.02 -4.69 7.89
CA LEU A 114 7.99 -4.19 9.27
C LEU A 114 8.07 -2.66 9.41
N HIS A 115 8.19 -1.92 8.30
CA HIS A 115 8.45 -0.47 8.35
C HIS A 115 7.40 0.32 9.15
N ASP A 116 6.13 -0.11 9.06
CA ASP A 116 4.97 0.48 9.72
C ASP A 116 4.43 -0.37 10.89
N PHE A 117 5.28 -1.15 11.55
CA PHE A 117 4.85 -2.05 12.63
C PHE A 117 4.60 -1.34 13.99
N PHE A 118 3.85 -0.25 14.01
CA PHE A 118 3.68 0.62 15.20
C PHE A 118 2.49 0.26 16.12
N LEU A 119 1.57 -0.62 15.70
CA LEU A 119 0.51 -1.23 16.55
C LEU A 119 -0.47 -0.25 17.24
N TYR A 120 -0.75 0.91 16.66
CA TYR A 120 -1.78 1.82 17.15
C TYR A 120 -2.51 2.50 15.99
N ASP A 121 -3.71 3.02 16.22
CA ASP A 121 -4.43 3.84 15.24
C ASP A 121 -3.95 5.30 15.31
N TRP A 122 -3.49 5.84 14.18
CA TRP A 122 -3.00 7.22 14.11
C TRP A 122 -4.13 8.25 13.87
N HIS A 123 -5.32 7.82 13.44
CA HIS A 123 -6.51 8.66 13.28
C HIS A 123 -7.18 8.94 14.63
N ALA A 124 -7.13 7.99 15.57
CA ALA A 124 -7.80 8.06 16.86
C ALA A 124 -7.14 9.02 17.87
N GLY A 125 -5.92 9.49 17.59
CA GLY A 125 -5.19 10.39 18.46
C GLY A 125 -3.69 10.29 18.24
N ARG A 126 -2.97 11.35 18.62
CA ARG A 126 -1.51 11.44 18.51
C ARG A 126 -0.84 10.18 19.08
N PRO A 127 0.34 9.78 18.57
CA PRO A 127 1.12 8.68 19.16
C PRO A 127 1.23 8.85 20.69
N PRO A 128 1.46 7.76 21.46
CA PRO A 128 1.51 7.82 22.93
C PRO A 128 2.46 8.90 23.48
N SER A 129 3.48 9.30 22.72
CA SER A 129 4.42 10.37 23.05
C SER A 129 3.90 11.80 22.85
N GLY A 130 2.72 11.99 22.23
CA GLY A 130 2.13 13.30 21.90
C GLY A 130 2.80 14.03 20.73
N ARG A 131 3.83 13.45 20.11
CA ARG A 131 4.57 14.01 18.96
C ARG A 131 3.83 13.80 17.63
N LEU A 132 4.36 14.36 16.56
CA LEU A 132 3.84 14.10 15.21
C LEU A 132 4.09 12.63 14.84
N HIS A 133 3.01 11.90 14.49
CA HIS A 133 3.03 10.48 14.12
C HIS A 133 4.19 10.13 13.18
N ALA A 134 4.39 10.97 12.17
CA ALA A 134 5.37 10.75 11.11
C ALA A 134 6.85 10.71 11.58
N PHE A 135 7.15 11.17 12.81
CA PHE A 135 8.50 11.10 13.40
C PHE A 135 8.65 9.98 14.43
N GLU A 136 7.55 9.48 14.98
CA GLU A 136 7.56 8.51 16.08
C GLU A 136 7.31 7.08 15.60
N HIS A 137 6.44 6.88 14.60
CA HIS A 137 6.14 5.53 14.14
C HIS A 137 7.36 4.74 13.65
N PRO A 138 8.43 5.32 13.04
CA PRO A 138 9.61 4.53 12.68
C PRO A 138 10.31 3.95 13.92
N ARG A 139 10.27 4.67 15.05
CA ARG A 139 10.87 4.23 16.32
C ARG A 139 10.01 3.19 17.01
N GLU A 140 8.70 3.40 17.06
CA GLU A 140 7.77 2.41 17.61
C GLU A 140 7.76 1.13 16.77
N ALA A 141 7.77 1.24 15.44
CA ALA A 141 7.92 0.12 14.53
C ALA A 141 9.20 -0.67 14.79
N LEU A 142 10.34 0.02 14.97
CA LEU A 142 11.59 -0.65 15.31
C LEU A 142 11.54 -1.32 16.69
N LYS A 143 10.94 -0.66 17.69
CA LYS A 143 10.81 -1.20 19.05
C LYS A 143 9.96 -2.48 19.06
N ASN A 144 8.81 -2.45 18.40
CA ASN A 144 7.94 -3.61 18.25
C ASN A 144 8.65 -4.72 17.46
N SER A 145 9.33 -4.37 16.37
CA SER A 145 10.10 -5.34 15.57
C SER A 145 11.17 -6.06 16.39
N ASN A 146 11.97 -5.34 17.19
CA ASN A 146 12.97 -5.98 18.05
C ASN A 146 12.35 -6.81 19.17
N SER A 147 11.14 -6.47 19.63
CA SER A 147 10.45 -7.20 20.69
C SER A 147 9.85 -8.52 20.18
N CYS A 148 9.29 -8.52 18.97
CA CYS A 148 8.65 -9.69 18.38
C CYS A 148 9.64 -10.62 17.65
N PHE A 149 10.67 -10.05 17.02
CA PHE A 149 11.57 -10.79 16.14
C PHE A 149 13.02 -10.64 16.62
N PRO A 150 13.55 -11.60 17.38
CA PRO A 150 14.96 -11.59 17.73
C PRO A 150 15.83 -11.71 16.47
N GLY A 151 16.93 -10.97 16.42
CA GLY A 151 17.87 -11.01 15.29
C GLY A 151 17.55 -10.07 14.12
N ILE A 152 16.78 -9.00 14.34
CA ILE A 152 16.60 -7.94 13.33
C ILE A 152 17.97 -7.41 12.87
N SER A 153 18.21 -7.43 11.55
CA SER A 153 19.49 -7.08 10.92
C SER A 153 19.73 -5.56 10.90
N ALA A 154 20.99 -5.14 10.77
CA ALA A 154 21.30 -3.70 10.65
C ALA A 154 20.62 -3.04 9.42
N THR A 155 20.42 -3.79 8.33
CA THR A 155 19.73 -3.31 7.13
C THR A 155 18.22 -3.19 7.38
N GLU A 156 17.61 -4.17 8.04
CA GLU A 156 16.20 -4.11 8.45
C GLU A 156 15.94 -2.89 9.35
N ARG A 157 16.83 -2.62 10.32
CA ARG A 157 16.74 -1.43 11.19
C ARG A 157 16.85 -0.12 10.41
N ASP A 158 17.76 -0.06 9.42
CA ASP A 158 17.94 1.13 8.58
C ASP A 158 16.68 1.43 7.75
N ILE A 159 16.07 0.38 7.18
CA ILE A 159 14.80 0.48 6.45
C ILE A 159 13.71 1.04 7.36
N ILE A 160 13.48 0.37 8.50
CA ILE A 160 12.40 0.73 9.42
C ILE A 160 12.58 2.17 9.95
N LEU A 161 13.79 2.60 10.31
CA LEU A 161 13.98 3.94 10.87
C LEU A 161 13.93 5.08 9.86
N LYS A 162 14.17 4.80 8.57
CA LYS A 162 14.44 5.86 7.58
C LYS A 162 13.51 5.85 6.36
N HIS A 163 12.55 4.94 6.29
CA HIS A 163 11.58 4.92 5.20
C HIS A 163 10.81 6.25 5.06
N MET A 164 10.71 7.04 6.15
CA MET A 164 10.11 8.37 6.15
C MET A 164 11.02 9.54 5.73
N TRP A 165 12.24 9.31 5.26
CA TRP A 165 13.05 10.42 4.70
C TRP A 165 12.32 11.08 3.51
N PRO A 166 12.32 12.43 3.38
CA PRO A 166 13.13 13.43 4.09
C PRO A 166 12.57 13.91 5.43
N LEU A 167 11.40 13.41 5.85
CA LEU A 167 10.78 13.84 7.10
C LEU A 167 11.60 13.36 8.32
N CYS A 168 12.20 12.19 8.24
CA CYS A 168 13.25 11.77 9.16
C CYS A 168 14.60 12.35 8.73
N ALA A 169 15.31 13.04 9.64
CA ALA A 169 16.55 13.76 9.35
C ALA A 169 17.73 12.86 8.91
N ALA A 170 17.65 11.54 9.11
CA ALA A 170 18.74 10.63 8.81
C ALA A 170 18.68 10.15 7.35
N LEU A 171 19.73 10.43 6.58
CA LEU A 171 19.86 9.98 5.20
C LEU A 171 19.88 8.42 5.11
N PRO A 172 19.14 7.83 4.15
CA PRO A 172 19.24 6.41 3.82
C PRO A 172 20.69 6.03 3.48
N LYS A 173 21.23 5.00 4.14
CA LYS A 173 22.61 4.54 3.90
C LYS A 173 22.68 3.30 3.00
N ARG A 174 21.54 2.64 2.80
CA ARG A 174 21.41 1.36 2.12
C ARG A 174 20.52 1.52 0.89
N LEU A 175 20.85 0.84 -0.20
CA LEU A 175 20.02 0.85 -1.41
C LEU A 175 18.65 0.26 -1.12
N GLU A 176 18.58 -0.76 -0.26
CA GLU A 176 17.36 -1.37 0.23
C GLU A 176 16.43 -0.33 0.86
N THR A 177 16.97 0.53 1.74
CA THR A 177 16.21 1.62 2.36
C THR A 177 15.66 2.60 1.32
N LEU A 178 16.43 2.94 0.29
CA LEU A 178 15.98 3.83 -0.78
C LEU A 178 14.84 3.20 -1.60
N ILE A 179 14.94 1.90 -1.91
CA ILE A 179 13.88 1.15 -2.59
C ILE A 179 12.59 1.22 -1.78
N VAL A 180 12.65 0.91 -0.49
CA VAL A 180 11.46 0.90 0.39
C VAL A 180 10.87 2.30 0.49
N LEU A 181 11.69 3.32 0.71
CA LEU A 181 11.24 4.71 0.81
C LEU A 181 10.44 5.17 -0.42
N ILE A 182 10.92 4.84 -1.62
CA ILE A 182 10.26 5.21 -2.87
C ILE A 182 8.96 4.42 -3.03
N VAL A 183 9.01 3.10 -2.79
CA VAL A 183 7.84 2.23 -2.95
C VAL A 183 6.73 2.58 -1.97
N ASP A 184 7.07 2.82 -0.70
CA ASP A 184 6.18 3.31 0.36
C ASP A 184 5.38 4.53 -0.12
N LYS A 185 6.06 5.58 -0.58
CA LYS A 185 5.42 6.82 -1.06
C LYS A 185 4.53 6.60 -2.28
N LEU A 186 4.94 5.73 -3.20
CA LEU A 186 4.13 5.41 -4.38
C LEU A 186 2.85 4.66 -3.99
N VAL A 187 2.93 3.72 -3.05
CA VAL A 187 1.79 2.96 -2.56
C VAL A 187 0.86 3.85 -1.74
N ALA A 188 1.37 4.65 -0.80
CA ALA A 188 0.57 5.59 -0.01
C ALA A 188 -0.16 6.60 -0.92
N ALA A 189 0.52 7.18 -1.91
CA ALA A 189 -0.11 8.10 -2.87
C ALA A 189 -1.25 7.43 -3.66
N TYR A 190 -1.09 6.15 -4.00
CA TYR A 190 -2.14 5.38 -4.67
C TYR A 190 -3.32 5.08 -3.76
N GLU A 191 -3.09 4.70 -2.52
CA GLU A 191 -4.15 4.43 -1.54
C GLU A 191 -5.00 5.69 -1.30
N VAL A 192 -4.36 6.84 -1.10
CA VAL A 192 -5.04 8.14 -0.98
C VAL A 192 -5.84 8.47 -2.24
N PHE A 193 -5.27 8.22 -3.43
CA PHE A 193 -5.98 8.48 -4.68
C PHE A 193 -7.24 7.59 -4.84
N MET A 194 -7.14 6.32 -4.46
CA MET A 194 -8.27 5.39 -4.48
C MET A 194 -9.38 5.84 -3.52
N GLU A 195 -9.02 6.30 -2.33
CA GLU A 195 -9.95 6.86 -1.35
C GLU A 195 -10.73 8.06 -1.91
N LEU A 196 -10.02 9.00 -2.54
CA LEU A 196 -10.62 10.20 -3.15
C LEU A 196 -11.51 9.88 -4.36
N SER A 197 -11.20 8.83 -5.11
CA SER A 197 -12.01 8.40 -6.27
C SER A 197 -13.31 7.73 -5.83
N HIS A 198 -13.26 6.84 -4.84
CA HIS A 198 -14.46 6.14 -4.34
C HIS A 198 -15.34 7.04 -3.46
N GLY A 199 -14.76 8.02 -2.77
CA GLY A 199 -15.53 9.02 -2.03
C GLY A 199 -16.42 9.91 -2.91
N LYS A 200 -16.12 10.02 -4.22
CA LYS A 200 -16.97 10.74 -5.19
C LYS A 200 -18.16 9.91 -5.66
N ASP A 201 -18.04 8.59 -5.73
CA ASP A 201 -19.12 7.71 -6.21
C ASP A 201 -20.28 7.62 -5.22
N VAL A 202 -20.00 7.57 -3.91
CA VAL A 202 -21.02 7.51 -2.84
C VAL A 202 -21.84 8.80 -2.76
N ARG A 203 -21.24 9.96 -3.04
CA ARG A 203 -21.95 11.25 -3.03
C ARG A 203 -22.81 11.49 -4.29
N SER A 204 -22.60 10.73 -5.36
CA SER A 204 -23.40 10.86 -6.60
C SER A 204 -24.60 9.91 -6.67
N SER A 205 -24.66 8.87 -5.83
CA SER A 205 -25.82 7.96 -5.71
C SER A 205 -26.88 8.41 -4.68
N SER A 206 -26.64 9.49 -3.93
CA SER A 206 -27.59 10.08 -2.98
C SER A 206 -28.19 11.42 -3.44
N LYS A 207 -28.36 11.61 -4.75
CA LYS A 207 -29.11 12.74 -5.31
C LYS A 207 -30.16 12.28 -6.30
#